data_AF-A0A1W9LXC5-F1
#
_entry.id   AF-A0A1W9LXC5-F1
#
_cell.length_a   1.000
_cell.length_b   1.000
_cell.length_c   1.000
_cell.angle_alpha   90.00
_cell.angle_beta   90.00
_cell.angle_gamma   90.00
#
_symmetry.space_group_name_H-M   'P 1'
#
loop_
_entity.id
_entity.type
_entity.pdbx_description
1 polymer ?
#
loop_
_entity_poly.entity_id
_entity_poly.type
_entity_poly.pdbx_seq_one_letter_code
_entity_poly.pdbx_strand_id
1 'polypeptide(L)'
;MEKHACDYLSKNEVKMVMGVDIGEVKHQPANPMGQSICFFDIPSDTVVRFAQLQMFQTGWGKRVGQWDAPSLFKNNMSHLDSLQEISGIGEKAYWGGSGLKLGAGLHVLYKDAFFTVQAATGDPAGNLEKAKALAFLIIKKIQ
;
A
#
# COMPACT_ATOMS: atom_id res chain seq x y z
N MET A 1 -7.73 14.98 -14.60
CA MET A 1 -8.26 14.29 -13.41
C MET A 1 -7.06 13.87 -12.58
N GLU A 2 -7.04 14.22 -11.30
CA GLU A 2 -5.95 13.85 -10.40
C GLU A 2 -6.06 12.35 -10.09
N LYS A 3 -5.01 11.58 -10.38
CA LYS A 3 -4.98 10.14 -10.09
C LYS A 3 -4.87 9.93 -8.58
N HIS A 4 -5.56 8.92 -8.07
CA HIS A 4 -5.68 8.59 -6.66
C HIS A 4 -5.30 7.12 -6.40
N ALA A 5 -4.89 6.77 -5.18
CA ALA A 5 -4.55 5.39 -4.80
C ALA A 5 -5.64 4.38 -5.19
N CYS A 6 -6.92 4.74 -5.03
CA CYS A 6 -8.05 3.87 -5.39
C CYS A 6 -8.16 3.55 -6.89
N ASP A 7 -7.47 4.28 -7.77
CA ASP A 7 -7.44 3.99 -9.20
C ASP A 7 -6.56 2.75 -9.51
N TYR A 8 -5.72 2.33 -8.56
CA TYR A 8 -4.74 1.24 -8.74
C TYR A 8 -5.23 -0.10 -8.20
N LEU A 9 -6.30 -0.12 -7.41
CA LEU A 9 -6.93 -1.35 -6.93
C LEU A 9 -8.45 -1.22 -6.95
N SER A 10 -9.11 -2.12 -7.66
CA SER A 10 -10.56 -2.24 -7.62
C SER A 10 -11.01 -3.11 -6.44
N LYS A 11 -12.25 -2.89 -6.00
CA LYS A 11 -12.90 -3.73 -4.98
C LYS A 11 -12.88 -5.23 -5.35
N ASN A 12 -13.06 -5.56 -6.63
CA ASN A 12 -13.06 -6.96 -7.10
C ASN A 12 -11.68 -7.59 -7.05
N GLU A 13 -10.63 -6.86 -7.42
CA GLU A 13 -9.25 -7.32 -7.29
C GLU A 13 -8.88 -7.61 -5.83
N VAL A 14 -9.26 -6.70 -4.93
CA VAL A 14 -9.05 -6.90 -3.49
C VAL A 14 -9.86 -8.10 -3.01
N LYS A 15 -11.13 -8.25 -3.39
CA LYS A 15 -11.94 -9.44 -3.07
C LYS A 15 -11.26 -10.75 -3.50
N MET A 16 -10.75 -10.80 -4.74
CA MET A 16 -10.09 -12.00 -5.28
C MET A 16 -8.83 -12.38 -4.48
N VAL A 17 -8.02 -11.39 -4.09
CA VAL A 17 -6.79 -11.64 -3.32
C VAL A 17 -7.09 -11.96 -1.86
N MET A 18 -8.02 -11.22 -1.25
CA MET A 18 -8.37 -11.38 0.15
C MET A 18 -9.17 -12.66 0.40
N GLY A 19 -9.95 -13.13 -0.59
CA GLY A 19 -10.77 -14.34 -0.49
C GLY A 19 -12.04 -14.13 0.34
N VAL A 20 -12.42 -12.88 0.57
CA VAL A 20 -13.56 -12.47 1.38
C VAL A 20 -14.26 -11.28 0.73
N ASP A 21 -15.52 -11.06 1.10
CA ASP A 21 -16.23 -9.88 0.65
C ASP A 21 -15.61 -8.61 1.22
N ILE A 22 -15.56 -7.59 0.37
CA ILE A 22 -15.08 -6.26 0.72
C ILE A 22 -16.28 -5.38 1.01
N GLY A 23 -16.24 -4.68 2.13
CA GLY A 23 -17.25 -3.72 2.56
C GLY A 23 -17.12 -2.39 1.84
N GLU A 24 -17.09 -1.32 2.62
CA GLU A 24 -16.91 0.05 2.13
C GLU A 24 -15.50 0.27 1.59
N VAL A 25 -15.39 1.06 0.52
CA VAL A 25 -14.10 1.56 0.00
C VAL A 25 -14.01 3.04 0.31
N LYS A 26 -13.02 3.42 1.12
CA LYS A 26 -12.82 4.81 1.56
C LYS A 26 -11.67 5.43 0.80
N HIS A 27 -11.96 6.57 0.19
CA HIS A 27 -10.99 7.41 -0.50
C HIS A 27 -10.54 8.49 0.47
N GLN A 28 -9.25 8.53 0.81
CA GLN A 28 -8.70 9.62 1.60
C GLN A 28 -7.83 10.50 0.71
N PRO A 29 -8.10 11.82 0.68
CA PRO A 29 -7.34 12.74 -0.15
C PRO A 29 -5.84 12.71 0.19
N ALA A 30 -5.03 13.25 -0.70
CA ALA A 30 -3.60 13.32 -0.49
C ALA A 30 -3.28 14.05 0.84
N ASN A 31 -2.47 13.40 1.69
CA ASN A 31 -1.96 14.00 2.92
C ASN A 31 -0.95 15.11 2.61
N PRO A 32 -0.43 15.86 3.61
CA PRO A 32 0.56 16.91 3.38
C PRO A 32 1.87 16.45 2.73
N MET A 33 2.14 15.14 2.69
CA MET A 33 3.28 14.55 1.96
C MET A 33 2.93 14.15 0.52
N GLY A 34 1.71 14.45 0.06
CA GLY A 34 1.23 14.10 -1.27
C GLY A 34 0.83 12.63 -1.44
N GLN A 35 0.66 11.89 -0.34
CA GLN A 35 0.28 10.48 -0.37
C GLN A 35 -1.24 10.34 -0.28
N SER A 36 -1.85 9.65 -1.24
CA SER A 36 -3.28 9.30 -1.17
C SER A 36 -3.47 7.90 -0.59
N ILE A 37 -4.62 7.66 0.03
CA ILE A 37 -4.93 6.36 0.65
C ILE A 37 -6.25 5.83 0.10
N CYS A 38 -6.23 4.55 -0.30
CA CYS A 38 -7.42 3.75 -0.53
C CYS A 38 -7.54 2.68 0.55
N PHE A 39 -8.65 2.70 1.27
CA PHE A 39 -8.93 1.74 2.34
C PHE A 39 -10.11 0.86 1.94
N PHE A 40 -9.94 -0.45 2.07
CA PHE A 40 -10.93 -1.48 1.77
C PHE A 40 -11.31 -2.15 3.08
N ASP A 41 -12.49 -1.85 3.58
CA ASP A 41 -13.01 -2.47 4.79
C ASP A 41 -13.32 -3.95 4.55
N ILE A 42 -12.98 -4.81 5.51
CA ILE A 42 -13.35 -6.22 5.50
C ILE A 42 -14.22 -6.46 6.73
N PRO A 43 -15.54 -6.61 6.56
CA PRO A 43 -16.46 -6.77 7.67
C PRO A 43 -16.05 -7.92 8.59
N SER A 44 -15.93 -7.62 9.87
CA SER A 44 -15.64 -8.61 10.91
C SER A 44 -16.10 -8.10 12.27
N ASP A 45 -16.79 -8.96 13.01
CA ASP A 45 -17.33 -8.61 14.34
C ASP A 45 -16.30 -8.76 15.46
N THR A 46 -15.16 -9.41 15.19
CA THR A 46 -14.24 -9.89 16.24
C THR A 46 -12.83 -9.34 16.15
N VAL A 47 -12.35 -9.02 14.94
CA VAL A 47 -11.00 -8.48 14.74
C VAL A 47 -11.01 -7.45 13.61
N VAL A 48 -10.17 -6.42 13.71
CA VAL A 48 -10.00 -5.44 12.65
C VAL A 48 -9.38 -6.12 11.43
N ARG A 49 -10.10 -6.09 10.30
CA ARG A 49 -9.63 -6.62 9.02
C ARG A 49 -9.78 -5.57 7.93
N PHE A 50 -8.78 -5.46 7.08
CA PHE A 50 -8.79 -4.51 5.97
C PHE A 50 -7.72 -4.85 4.93
N ALA A 51 -7.86 -4.24 3.76
CA ALA A 51 -6.73 -3.96 2.89
C ALA A 51 -6.55 -2.44 2.75
N GLN A 52 -5.32 -1.99 2.62
CA GLN A 52 -5.01 -0.57 2.44
C GLN A 52 -3.94 -0.41 1.38
N LEU A 53 -4.12 0.56 0.50
CA LEU A 53 -3.09 1.07 -0.40
C LEU A 53 -2.84 2.54 -0.06
N GLN A 54 -1.64 2.84 0.41
CA GLN A 54 -1.13 4.21 0.49
C GLN A 54 -0.15 4.40 -0.65
N MET A 55 -0.32 5.46 -1.45
CA MET A 55 0.48 5.66 -2.66
C MET A 55 0.94 7.10 -2.80
N PHE A 56 2.17 7.24 -3.26
CA PHE A 56 2.79 8.46 -3.73
C PHE A 56 3.26 8.26 -5.17
N GLN A 57 3.10 9.28 -6.00
CA GLN A 57 3.80 9.38 -7.27
C GLN A 57 4.59 10.68 -7.31
N THR A 58 5.79 10.66 -7.89
CA THR A 58 6.63 11.87 -8.06
C THR A 58 5.84 13.02 -8.71
N GLY A 59 4.99 12.71 -9.69
CA GLY A 59 4.11 13.70 -10.33
C GLY A 59 3.07 14.33 -9.40
N TRP A 60 2.60 13.61 -8.37
CA TRP A 60 1.65 14.13 -7.38
C TRP A 60 2.35 15.07 -6.39
N GLY A 61 3.59 14.72 -6.03
CA GLY A 61 4.45 15.44 -5.08
C GLY A 61 4.97 16.79 -5.56
N LYS A 62 4.92 17.09 -6.87
CA LYS A 62 5.34 18.41 -7.40
C LYS A 62 4.62 19.61 -6.75
N ARG A 63 3.44 19.39 -6.15
CA ARG A 63 2.69 20.43 -5.41
C ARG A 63 3.18 20.66 -3.97
N VAL A 64 3.87 19.68 -3.38
CA VAL A 64 4.45 19.75 -2.02
C VAL A 64 5.98 19.93 -2.04
N GLY A 65 6.58 19.93 -3.23
CA GLY A 65 7.83 20.65 -3.53
C GLY A 65 9.14 20.05 -3.01
N GLN A 66 9.14 18.89 -2.34
CA GLN A 66 10.34 18.37 -1.68
C GLN A 66 10.69 16.90 -1.94
N TRP A 67 9.78 16.12 -2.53
CA TRP A 67 9.96 14.67 -2.60
C TRP A 67 9.74 14.11 -4.01
N ASP A 68 10.59 13.16 -4.38
CA ASP A 68 10.34 12.16 -5.42
C ASP A 68 10.11 10.79 -4.77
N ALA A 69 9.60 9.82 -5.54
CA ALA A 69 9.28 8.51 -4.97
C ALA A 69 10.51 7.81 -4.35
N PRO A 70 11.70 7.80 -4.98
CA PRO A 70 12.90 7.22 -4.38
C PRO A 70 13.34 7.87 -3.07
N SER A 71 13.33 9.20 -2.99
CA SER A 71 13.72 9.94 -1.78
C SER A 71 12.73 9.74 -0.64
N LEU A 72 11.42 9.76 -0.94
CA LEU A 72 10.39 9.48 0.06
C LEU A 72 10.45 8.04 0.57
N PHE A 73 10.64 7.07 -0.33
CA PHE A 73 10.85 5.67 0.05
C PHE A 73 12.06 5.53 0.97
N LYS A 74 13.22 6.07 0.57
CA LYS A 74 14.45 6.01 1.37
C LYS A 74 14.26 6.64 2.75
N ASN A 75 13.62 7.81 2.80
CA ASN A 75 13.31 8.49 4.05
C ASN A 75 12.38 7.65 4.94
N ASN A 76 11.32 7.05 4.38
CA ASN A 76 10.45 6.20 5.18
C ASN A 76 11.21 4.98 5.74
N MET A 77 12.01 4.32 4.90
CA MET A 77 12.72 3.11 5.34
C MET A 77 13.79 3.39 6.41
N SER A 78 14.36 4.61 6.47
CA SER A 78 15.35 4.97 7.50
C SER A 78 14.77 5.17 8.90
N HIS A 79 13.45 5.23 9.04
CA HIS A 79 12.75 5.42 10.32
C HIS A 79 12.01 4.16 10.78
N LEU A 80 12.09 3.07 10.01
CA LEU A 80 11.40 1.82 10.31
C LEU A 80 12.40 0.74 10.68
N ASP A 81 12.18 0.14 11.85
CA ASP A 81 12.98 -0.98 12.32
C ASP A 81 12.41 -2.33 11.86
N SER A 82 13.27 -3.35 11.85
CA SER A 82 12.87 -4.75 11.61
C SER A 82 12.16 -4.99 10.26
N LEU A 83 12.55 -4.23 9.24
CA LEU A 83 12.10 -4.43 7.87
C LEU A 83 12.73 -5.70 7.29
N GLN A 84 11.88 -6.58 6.76
CA GLN A 84 12.32 -7.74 5.98
C GLN A 84 12.40 -7.35 4.50
N GLU A 85 13.56 -7.48 3.88
CA GLU A 85 13.69 -7.29 2.43
C GLU A 85 12.92 -8.36 1.65
N ILE A 86 12.17 -7.94 0.63
CA ILE A 86 11.38 -8.81 -0.24
C ILE A 86 11.89 -8.66 -1.67
N SER A 87 12.45 -9.74 -2.21
CA SER A 87 12.93 -9.77 -3.60
C SER A 87 11.79 -10.03 -4.60
N GLY A 88 12.00 -9.62 -5.85
CA GLY A 88 11.08 -9.90 -6.97
C GLY A 88 9.84 -9.01 -7.03
N ILE A 89 9.75 -7.96 -6.22
CA ILE A 89 8.65 -6.99 -6.22
C ILE A 89 9.21 -5.58 -6.34
N GLY A 90 8.80 -4.87 -7.39
CA GLY A 90 9.29 -3.54 -7.67
C GLY A 90 10.80 -3.50 -7.91
N GLU A 91 11.38 -2.32 -7.73
CA GLU A 91 12.83 -2.12 -7.71
C GLU A 91 13.41 -2.40 -6.32
N LYS A 92 12.66 -2.05 -5.27
CA LYS A 92 12.94 -2.39 -3.87
C LYS A 92 11.64 -2.64 -3.15
N ALA A 93 11.62 -3.63 -2.27
CA ALA A 93 10.48 -3.87 -1.39
C ALA A 93 10.91 -4.32 0.01
N TYR A 94 10.18 -3.84 1.02
CA TYR A 94 10.37 -4.19 2.42
C TYR A 94 9.04 -4.50 3.08
N TRP A 95 9.01 -5.56 3.88
CA TRP A 95 7.87 -5.95 4.68
C TRP A 95 8.09 -5.52 6.14
N GLY A 96 7.19 -4.69 6.65
CA GLY A 96 7.20 -4.26 8.05
C GLY A 96 6.24 -5.03 8.96
N GLY A 97 5.62 -6.12 8.49
CA GLY A 97 4.58 -6.85 9.22
C GLY A 97 3.17 -6.41 8.86
N SER A 98 2.16 -6.88 9.61
CA SER A 98 0.75 -6.56 9.37
C SER A 98 0.07 -5.96 10.60
N GLY A 99 -1.16 -5.46 10.45
CA GLY A 99 -1.93 -4.84 11.52
C GLY A 99 -1.77 -3.32 11.59
N LEU A 100 -2.00 -2.73 12.77
CA LEU A 100 -2.12 -1.29 12.97
C LEU A 100 -0.82 -0.60 13.44
N LYS A 101 0.32 -1.29 13.40
CA LYS A 101 1.59 -0.71 13.85
C LYS A 101 2.22 0.20 12.79
N LEU A 102 3.02 1.17 13.25
CA LEU A 102 3.83 2.00 12.36
C LEU A 102 4.75 1.12 11.51
N GLY A 103 4.83 1.43 10.22
CA GLY A 103 5.62 0.65 9.27
C GLY A 103 5.00 -0.67 8.82
N ALA A 104 3.80 -1.05 9.30
CA ALA A 104 3.12 -2.22 8.75
C ALA A 104 2.88 -2.10 7.24
N GLY A 105 2.85 -3.25 6.56
CA GLY A 105 2.65 -3.36 5.13
C GLY A 105 3.91 -3.66 4.35
N LEU A 106 3.67 -3.93 3.07
CA LEU A 106 4.70 -4.11 2.06
C LEU A 106 4.95 -2.76 1.40
N HIS A 107 6.10 -2.18 1.70
CA HIS A 107 6.59 -0.94 1.12
C HIS A 107 7.30 -1.27 -0.17
N VAL A 108 6.93 -0.62 -1.27
CA VAL A 108 7.45 -0.91 -2.61
C VAL A 108 7.82 0.38 -3.30
N LEU A 109 9.05 0.44 -3.80
CA LEU A 109 9.49 1.42 -4.78
C LEU A 109 9.41 0.78 -6.16
N TYR A 110 8.75 1.46 -7.11
CA TYR A 110 8.70 1.03 -8.50
C TYR A 110 8.52 2.24 -9.42
N LYS A 111 9.50 2.49 -10.31
CA LYS A 111 9.54 3.69 -11.16
C LYS A 111 9.35 4.95 -10.31
N ASP A 112 8.50 5.87 -10.76
CA ASP A 112 8.14 7.11 -10.08
C ASP A 112 7.06 6.93 -8.99
N ALA A 113 6.82 5.71 -8.50
CA ALA A 113 5.85 5.44 -7.46
C ALA A 113 6.47 4.81 -6.22
N PHE A 114 6.08 5.32 -5.06
CA PHE A 114 6.29 4.68 -3.77
C PHE A 114 4.92 4.35 -3.19
N PHE A 115 4.69 3.10 -2.85
CA PHE A 115 3.43 2.70 -2.22
C PHE A 115 3.66 1.70 -1.09
N THR A 116 2.73 1.70 -0.15
CA THR A 116 2.61 0.70 0.90
C THR A 116 1.28 -0.02 0.72
N VAL A 117 1.32 -1.36 0.67
CA VAL A 117 0.10 -2.17 0.66
C VAL A 117 0.02 -3.02 1.92
N GLN A 118 -1.13 -2.96 2.59
CA GLN A 118 -1.41 -3.76 3.77
C GLN A 118 -2.54 -4.74 3.48
N ALA A 119 -2.37 -5.95 3.99
CA ALA A 119 -3.44 -6.92 4.15
C ALA A 119 -3.47 -7.28 5.64
N ALA A 120 -4.60 -7.05 6.28
CA ALA A 120 -4.88 -7.45 7.66
C ALA A 120 -6.09 -8.38 7.63
N THR A 121 -5.86 -9.69 7.65
CA THR A 121 -6.93 -10.70 7.54
C THR A 121 -7.35 -11.31 8.89
N GLY A 122 -6.66 -10.98 9.97
CA GLY A 122 -6.73 -11.74 11.23
C GLY A 122 -5.83 -12.98 11.25
N ASP A 123 -5.23 -13.36 10.13
CA ASP A 123 -4.17 -14.37 10.03
C ASP A 123 -2.85 -13.71 9.57
N PRO A 124 -1.93 -13.39 10.51
CA PRO A 124 -0.65 -12.77 10.18
C PRO A 124 0.20 -13.59 9.21
N ALA A 125 0.10 -14.92 9.19
CA ALA A 125 0.93 -15.78 8.35
C ALA A 125 0.63 -15.60 6.85
N GLY A 126 -0.65 -15.41 6.50
CA GLY A 126 -1.09 -15.19 5.11
C GLY A 126 -1.01 -13.73 4.63
N ASN A 127 -0.80 -12.77 5.53
CA ASN A 127 -0.88 -11.35 5.19
C ASN A 127 0.22 -10.89 4.20
N LEU A 128 1.44 -11.43 4.32
CA LEU A 128 2.53 -11.08 3.39
C LEU A 128 2.19 -11.52 1.97
N GLU A 129 1.76 -12.75 1.75
CA GLU A 129 1.45 -13.25 0.39
C GLU A 129 0.29 -12.48 -0.25
N LYS A 130 -0.72 -12.10 0.54
CA LYS A 130 -1.80 -11.22 0.05
C LYS A 130 -1.29 -9.83 -0.31
N ALA A 131 -0.42 -9.24 0.53
CA ALA A 131 0.19 -7.96 0.23
C ALA A 131 1.06 -8.02 -1.05
N LYS A 132 1.83 -9.10 -1.25
CA LYS A 132 2.58 -9.33 -2.50
C LYS A 132 1.65 -9.41 -3.72
N ALA A 133 0.57 -10.17 -3.63
CA ALA A 133 -0.40 -10.30 -4.71
C ALA A 133 -1.06 -8.96 -5.07
N LEU A 134 -1.45 -8.17 -4.07
CA LEU A 134 -1.96 -6.80 -4.29
C LEU A 134 -0.90 -5.90 -4.94
N ALA A 135 0.36 -5.96 -4.47
CA ALA A 135 1.45 -5.18 -5.04
C ALA A 135 1.69 -5.50 -6.52
N PHE A 136 1.62 -6.77 -6.94
CA PHE A 136 1.71 -7.13 -8.35
C PHE A 136 0.58 -6.55 -9.20
N LEU A 137 -0.65 -6.47 -8.67
CA LEU A 137 -1.77 -5.84 -9.37
C LEU A 137 -1.55 -4.34 -9.55
N ILE A 138 -1.02 -3.67 -8.52
CA ILE A 138 -0.68 -2.24 -8.57
C ILE A 138 0.41 -1.99 -9.61
N ILE A 139 1.51 -2.76 -9.57
CA ILE A 139 2.65 -2.63 -10.48
C ILE A 139 2.22 -2.72 -11.95
N LYS A 140 1.30 -3.65 -12.29
CA LYS A 140 0.77 -3.81 -13.65
C LYS A 140 0.04 -2.56 -14.18
N LYS A 141 -0.42 -1.67 -13.30
CA LYS A 141 -1.15 -0.44 -13.65
C LYS A 141 -0.27 0.81 -13.60
N ILE A 142 0.95 0.70 -13.07
CA ILE A 142 1.92 1.80 -13.09
C ILE A 142 2.63 1.80 -14.45
N GLN A 143 2.18 2.71 -15.31
CA GLN A 143 2.79 2.98 -16.63
C GLN A 143 4.17 3.58 -16.50
#